data_AF-A0A8C5L4U2-F1
#
_entry.id   AF-A0A8C5L4U2-F1
#
_cell.length_a   1.000
_cell.length_b   1.000
_cell.length_c   1.000
_cell.angle_alpha   90.00
_cell.angle_beta   90.00
_cell.angle_gamma   90.00
#
_symmetry.space_group_name_H-M   'P 1'
#
loop_
_entity.id
_entity.type
_entity.pdbx_description
1 polymer ?
#
loop_
_entity_poly.entity_id
_entity_poly.type
_entity_poly.pdbx_seq_one_letter_code
_entity_poly.pdbx_strand_id
1 'polypeptide(L)'
;MIYQVAIKSLPQDWLWCETWCDDESKQRAKTIDLCNNPKTKEPKLKAAARIIPEWVEYDKEIRQLLDHLEQQRESAGKRAAGLNHTMCC
;
A
#
# COMPACT_ATOMS: atom_id res chain seq x y z
N MET A 1 -16.33 1.33 -33.82
CA MET A 1 -17.52 0.59 -33.38
C MET A 1 -17.42 0.42 -31.88
N ILE A 2 -18.27 1.11 -31.11
CA ILE A 2 -18.28 1.02 -29.65
C ILE A 2 -19.25 -0.11 -29.29
N TYR A 3 -18.74 -1.19 -28.71
CA TYR A 3 -19.57 -2.29 -28.23
C TYR A 3 -20.39 -1.82 -27.02
N GLN A 4 -21.71 -1.98 -27.06
CA GLN A 4 -22.56 -1.72 -25.89
C GLN A 4 -22.43 -2.89 -24.92
N VAL A 5 -21.63 -2.68 -23.87
CA VAL A 5 -21.51 -3.59 -22.73
C VAL A 5 -22.29 -2.98 -21.56
N ALA A 6 -23.10 -3.79 -20.89
CA ALA A 6 -23.85 -3.32 -19.73
C ALA A 6 -22.92 -3.04 -18.54
N ILE A 7 -23.07 -1.87 -17.91
CA ILE A 7 -22.33 -1.47 -16.71
C ILE A 7 -23.34 -1.32 -15.56
N LYS A 8 -23.03 -1.92 -14.42
CA LYS A 8 -23.82 -1.77 -13.19
C LYS A 8 -23.14 -0.75 -12.29
N SER A 9 -23.85 0.33 -11.97
CA SER A 9 -23.39 1.34 -11.03
C SER A 9 -23.50 0.83 -9.59
N LEU A 10 -22.42 0.92 -8.83
CA LEU A 10 -22.42 0.67 -7.39
C LEU A 10 -22.90 1.92 -6.63
N PRO A 11 -23.40 1.77 -5.38
CA PRO A 11 -23.66 2.91 -4.51
C PRO A 11 -22.43 3.80 -4.32
N GLN A 12 -22.65 5.10 -4.14
CA GLN A 12 -21.57 6.10 -4.07
C GLN A 12 -20.56 5.83 -2.93
N ASP A 13 -21.02 5.27 -1.81
CA ASP A 13 -20.17 4.95 -0.65
C ASP A 13 -19.08 3.91 -0.96
N TRP A 14 -19.11 3.25 -2.13
CA TRP A 14 -18.06 2.32 -2.54
C TRP A 14 -16.76 2.99 -2.96
N LEU A 15 -16.77 4.25 -3.40
CA LEU A 15 -15.58 4.95 -3.89
C LEU A 15 -15.59 6.41 -3.44
N TRP A 16 -14.58 6.78 -2.65
CA TRP A 16 -14.36 8.15 -2.20
C TRP A 16 -12.99 8.66 -2.68
N CYS A 17 -12.91 9.94 -3.04
CA CYS A 17 -11.64 10.60 -3.33
C CYS A 17 -11.67 12.08 -2.95
N GLU A 18 -10.56 12.59 -2.41
CA GLU A 18 -10.50 13.94 -1.80
C GLU A 18 -10.81 15.09 -2.79
N THR A 19 -10.54 14.90 -4.08
CA THR A 19 -10.72 15.98 -5.06
C THR A 19 -12.19 16.18 -5.46
N TRP A 20 -13.00 15.12 -5.42
CA TRP A 20 -14.35 15.11 -6.02
C TRP A 20 -15.47 14.77 -5.04
N CYS A 21 -15.14 14.34 -3.82
CA CYS A 21 -16.10 13.96 -2.80
C CYS A 21 -15.99 14.89 -1.59
N ASP A 22 -17.12 15.19 -0.95
CA ASP A 22 -17.13 15.99 0.28
C ASP A 22 -16.49 15.23 1.44
N ASP A 23 -15.84 15.96 2.35
CA ASP A 23 -15.15 15.38 3.51
C ASP A 23 -16.08 14.60 4.45
N GLU A 24 -17.34 15.04 4.60
CA GLU A 24 -18.33 14.34 5.42
C GLU A 24 -18.62 12.93 4.88
N SER A 25 -18.62 12.76 3.55
CA SER A 25 -18.90 11.47 2.91
C SER A 25 -17.80 10.43 3.16
N LYS A 26 -16.59 10.86 3.55
CA LYS A 26 -15.46 9.99 3.87
C LYS A 26 -15.77 9.02 5.01
N GLN A 27 -16.61 9.41 5.97
CA GLN A 27 -16.98 8.57 7.11
C GLN A 27 -17.74 7.31 6.72
N ARG A 28 -18.43 7.34 5.57
CA ARG A 28 -19.19 6.19 5.03
C ARG A 28 -18.46 5.47 3.90
N ALA A 29 -17.28 5.97 3.51
CA ALA A 29 -16.52 5.42 2.41
C ALA A 29 -16.03 4.00 2.73
N LYS A 30 -16.26 3.08 1.80
CA LYS A 30 -15.77 1.70 1.89
C LYS A 30 -14.37 1.56 1.30
N THR A 31 -14.05 2.38 0.30
CA THR A 31 -12.72 2.45 -0.30
C THR A 31 -12.38 3.90 -0.62
N ILE A 32 -11.08 4.22 -0.53
CA ILE A 32 -10.54 5.54 -0.81
C ILE A 32 -9.56 5.43 -1.98
N ASP A 33 -9.82 6.16 -3.06
CA ASP A 33 -8.86 6.35 -4.15
C ASP A 33 -8.04 7.62 -3.92
N LEU A 34 -6.72 7.49 -4.02
CA LEU A 34 -5.79 8.61 -4.03
C LEU A 34 -5.71 9.20 -5.44
N CYS A 35 -6.83 9.80 -5.84
CA CYS A 35 -7.00 10.45 -7.13
C CYS A 35 -6.01 11.62 -7.30
N ASN A 36 -5.66 11.92 -8.54
CA ASN A 36 -4.78 13.07 -8.82
C ASN A 36 -5.54 14.38 -8.63
N ASN A 37 -4.91 15.35 -7.96
CA ASN A 37 -5.45 16.69 -7.85
C ASN A 37 -5.04 17.53 -9.08
N PRO A 38 -5.97 18.14 -9.83
CA PRO A 38 -5.62 18.97 -10.98
C PRO A 38 -5.00 20.33 -10.59
N LYS A 39 -5.20 20.78 -9.34
CA LYS A 39 -4.68 22.05 -8.82
C LYS A 39 -3.33 21.91 -8.14
N THR A 40 -3.00 20.74 -7.60
CA THR A 40 -1.76 20.50 -6.85
C THR A 40 -1.06 19.23 -7.30
N LYS A 41 0.28 19.22 -7.24
CA LYS A 41 1.11 18.04 -7.56
C LYS A 41 1.61 17.36 -6.28
N GLU A 42 0.72 17.13 -5.32
CA GLU A 42 1.11 16.39 -4.11
C GLU A 42 1.46 14.94 -4.47
N PRO A 43 2.63 14.41 -4.03
CA PRO A 43 2.97 13.01 -4.24
C PRO A 43 2.01 12.07 -3.51
N LYS A 44 1.66 10.94 -4.14
CA LYS A 44 0.71 9.96 -3.59
C LYS A 44 1.07 9.46 -2.19
N LEU A 45 2.35 9.23 -1.90
CA LEU A 45 2.80 8.77 -0.57
C LEU A 45 2.51 9.81 0.53
N LYS A 46 2.67 11.10 0.21
CA LYS A 46 2.37 12.18 1.15
C LYS A 46 0.86 12.31 1.36
N ALA A 47 0.09 12.22 0.29
CA ALA A 47 -1.37 12.21 0.36
C ALA A 47 -1.90 11.01 1.16
N ALA A 48 -1.34 9.81 0.96
CA ALA A 48 -1.73 8.61 1.69
C ALA A 48 -1.61 8.79 3.22
N ALA A 49 -0.44 9.24 3.69
CA ALA A 49 -0.21 9.46 5.12
C ALA A 49 -1.10 10.58 5.72
N ARG A 50 -1.49 11.58 4.91
CA ARG A 50 -2.35 12.69 5.34
C ARG A 50 -3.84 12.33 5.34
N ILE A 51 -4.29 11.64 4.29
CA ILE A 51 -5.70 11.32 4.06
C ILE A 51 -6.10 10.08 4.86
N ILE A 52 -5.23 9.09 5.01
CA ILE A 52 -5.55 7.79 5.60
C ILE A 52 -4.64 7.59 6.82
N PRO A 53 -5.06 7.96 8.05
CA PRO A 53 -4.21 7.90 9.24
C PRO A 53 -3.63 6.50 9.51
N GLU A 54 -4.40 5.44 9.22
CA GLU A 54 -3.98 4.05 9.40
C GLU A 54 -2.92 3.59 8.39
N TRP A 55 -2.69 4.35 7.30
CA TRP A 55 -1.70 4.00 6.28
C TRP A 55 -0.29 3.90 6.86
N VAL A 56 0.04 4.77 7.82
CA VAL A 56 1.36 4.79 8.47
C VAL A 56 1.62 3.50 9.25
N GLU A 57 0.59 2.96 9.90
CA GLU A 57 0.72 1.71 10.65
C GLU A 57 0.88 0.51 9.71
N TYR A 58 0.10 0.45 8.62
CA TYR A 58 0.27 -0.61 7.62
C TYR A 58 1.65 -0.57 6.95
N ASP A 59 2.14 0.61 6.57
CA ASP A 59 3.50 0.75 6.00
C ASP A 59 4.57 0.29 7.01
N LYS A 60 4.40 0.61 8.29
CA LYS A 60 5.30 0.18 9.36
C LYS A 60 5.29 -1.34 9.55
N GLU A 61 4.13 -1.98 9.58
CA GLU A 61 4.01 -3.44 9.70
C GLU A 61 4.73 -4.17 8.56
N ILE A 62 4.55 -3.69 7.33
CA ILE A 62 5.22 -4.27 6.16
C ILE A 62 6.74 -4.09 6.23
N ARG A 63 7.22 -2.91 6.62
CA ARG A 63 8.67 -2.67 6.80
C ARG A 63 9.29 -3.61 7.84
N GLN A 64 8.62 -3.78 8.99
CA GLN A 64 9.08 -4.70 10.03
C GLN A 64 9.16 -6.14 9.54
N LEU A 65 8.17 -6.58 8.75
CA LEU A 65 8.18 -7.91 8.14
C LEU A 65 9.34 -8.06 7.15
N LEU A 66 9.59 -7.06 6.30
CA LEU A 66 10.68 -7.08 5.33
C LEU A 66 12.05 -7.15 6.03
N ASP A 67 12.26 -6.33 7.07
CA ASP A 67 13.49 -6.32 7.87
C ASP A 67 13.72 -7.70 8.52
N HIS A 68 12.67 -8.32 9.04
CA HIS A 68 12.75 -9.65 9.63
C HIS A 68 13.18 -10.72 8.60
N LEU A 69 12.60 -10.69 7.40
CA LEU A 69 12.93 -11.63 6.33
C LEU A 69 14.37 -11.45 5.84
N GLU A 70 14.85 -10.20 5.76
CA GLU A 70 16.23 -9.91 5.38
C GLU A 70 17.22 -10.47 6.42
N GLN A 71 16.96 -10.25 7.71
CA GLN A 71 17.77 -10.81 8.80
C GLN A 71 17.79 -12.35 8.78
N GLN A 72 16.65 -12.99 8.53
CA GLN A 72 16.58 -14.44 8.38
C GLN A 72 17.44 -14.92 7.21
N ARG A 73 17.35 -14.26 6.05
CA ARG A 73 18.13 -14.60 4.85
C ARG A 73 19.63 -14.46 5.09
N GLU A 74 20.06 -13.40 5.76
CA GLU A 74 21.46 -13.23 6.16
C GLU A 74 21.93 -14.31 7.13
N SER A 75 21.12 -14.65 8.14
CA SER A 75 21.45 -15.68 9.11
C SER A 75 21.58 -17.06 8.45
N ALA A 76 20.72 -17.37 7.48
CA ALA A 76 20.78 -18.60 6.69
C ALA A 76 22.02 -18.63 5.79
N GLY A 77 22.34 -17.51 5.13
CA GLY A 77 23.55 -17.38 4.32
C GLY A 77 24.83 -17.56 5.13
N LYS A 78 24.90 -16.97 6.34
CA LYS A 78 26.01 -17.15 7.28
C LYS A 78 26.13 -18.59 7.77
N ARG A 79 25.01 -19.27 8.06
CA ARG A 79 25.01 -20.70 8.42
C ARG A 79 25.53 -21.58 7.27
N ALA A 80 25.05 -21.36 6.05
CA ALA A 80 25.51 -22.09 4.86
C ALA A 80 27.02 -21.88 4.60
N ALA A 81 27.52 -20.65 4.75
CA ALA A 81 28.95 -20.35 4.63
C ALA A 81 29.79 -21.00 5.74
N GLY A 82 29.28 -21.04 6.98
CA GLY A 82 29.95 -21.68 8.11
C GLY A 82 30.07 -23.21 7.97
N LEU A 83 29.04 -23.88 7.43
CA LEU A 83 29.06 -25.32 7.13
C LEU A 83 30.12 -25.68 6.07
N ASN A 84 30.35 -24.80 5.08
CA ASN A 84 31.37 -25.03 4.05
C ASN A 84 32.81 -24.89 4.58
N HIS A 85 33.02 -24.20 5.72
CA HIS A 85 34.35 -24.04 6.31
C HIS A 85 34.75 -25.20 7.25
N THR A 86 33.77 -25.93 7.80
CA THR A 86 34.02 -27.09 8.68
C THR A 86 34.27 -28.40 7.93
N MET A 87 34.09 -28.42 6.60
CA MET A 87 34.29 -29.59 5.74
C MET A 87 35.71 -29.68 5.13
N CYS A 88 36.61 -28.76 5.46
CA CYS A 88 38.04 -28.84 5.16
C CYS A 88 38.82 -29.22 6.43
N CYS A 89 38.71 -30.46 6.88
CA CYS A 89 39.65 -31.14 7.77
C CYS A 89 39.73 -32.61 7.35
#